data_AF-E3ZQX4-F1
#
_entry.id   AF-E3ZQX4-F1
#
_cell.length_a   1.000
_cell.length_b   1.000
_cell.length_c   1.000
_cell.angle_alpha   90.00
_cell.angle_beta   90.00
_cell.angle_gamma   90.00
#
_symmetry.space_group_name_H-M   'P 1'
#
loop_
_entity.id
_entity.type
_entity.pdbx_description
1 polymer ?
#
loop_
_entity_poly.entity_id
_entity_poly.type
_entity_poly.pdbx_seq_one_letter_code
_entity_poly.pdbx_strand_id
1 'polypeptide(L)' 'AYNEKTNTITIVSVIDNLVKGAAGQAIQNMNFIANFAESDGLNFIPVYP' A
#
# COMPACT_ATOMS: atom_id res chain seq x y z
N ALA A 1 -10.89 -8.79 12.49
CA ALA A 1 -11.50 -9.73 13.46
C ALA A 1 -13.02 -9.61 13.41
N TYR A 2 -13.76 -10.73 13.51
CA TYR A 2 -15.22 -10.71 13.52
C TYR A 2 -15.75 -10.60 14.96
N ASN A 3 -16.73 -9.72 15.18
CA ASN A 3 -17.43 -9.56 16.46
C ASN A 3 -18.83 -10.16 16.33
N GLU A 4 -19.04 -11.31 16.97
CA GLU A 4 -20.31 -12.05 16.98
C GLU A 4 -21.45 -11.31 17.71
N LYS A 5 -21.13 -10.47 18.71
CA LYS A 5 -22.15 -9.75 19.49
C LYS A 5 -22.77 -8.58 18.73
N THR A 6 -21.97 -7.92 17.90
CA THR A 6 -22.43 -6.77 17.08
C THR A 6 -22.60 -7.12 15.61
N ASN A 7 -22.32 -8.37 15.22
CA ASN A 7 -22.28 -8.82 13.83
C ASN A 7 -21.40 -7.92 12.93
N THR A 8 -20.29 -7.42 13.45
CA THR A 8 -19.41 -6.47 12.75
C THR A 8 -18.04 -7.08 12.47
N ILE A 9 -17.48 -6.80 11.30
CA ILE A 9 -16.08 -7.14 10.98
C ILE A 9 -15.26 -5.85 11.04
N THR A 10 -14.19 -5.86 11.84
CA THR A 10 -13.21 -4.77 11.86
C THR A 10 -12.00 -5.14 11.02
N ILE A 11 -11.66 -4.27 10.06
CA ILE A 11 -10.46 -4.33 9.21
C ILE A 11 -9.66 -3.06 9.49
N VAL A 12 -8.36 -3.21 9.78
CA VAL A 12 -7.43 -2.10 10.01
C VAL A 12 -6.34 -2.18 8.96
N SER A 13 -6.07 -1.06 8.29
CA SER A 13 -4.98 -0.89 7.33
C SER A 13 -4.17 0.33 7.70
N VAL A 14 -2.84 0.24 7.57
CA VAL A 14 -1.91 1.33 7.84
C VAL A 14 -1.03 1.49 6.61
N ILE A 15 -1.03 2.68 6.03
CA ILE A 15 -0.21 3.01 4.86
C ILE A 15 0.46 4.36 5.07
N ASP A 16 1.62 4.54 4.41
CA ASP A 16 2.13 5.88 4.13
C ASP A 16 1.24 6.53 3.06
N ASN A 17 0.62 7.66 3.40
CA ASN A 17 -0.35 8.35 2.55
C ASN A 17 0.27 9.01 1.32
N LEU A 18 1.57 9.33 1.35
CA LEU A 18 2.26 9.97 0.22
C LEU A 18 2.99 8.95 -0.66
N VAL A 19 3.54 7.89 -0.06
CA VAL A 19 4.16 6.79 -0.82
C VAL A 19 3.08 5.84 -1.34
N LYS A 20 2.46 5.01 -0.50
CA LYS A 20 1.49 4.03 -0.99
C LYS A 20 0.12 4.65 -1.31
N GLY A 21 -0.24 5.75 -0.64
CA GLY A 21 -1.50 6.47 -0.87
C GLY A 21 -1.50 7.42 -2.08
N ALA A 22 -0.34 7.76 -2.65
CA ALA A 22 -0.25 8.66 -3.81
C ALA A 22 0.87 8.27 -4.80
N ALA A 23 2.09 8.78 -4.61
CA ALA A 23 3.15 8.74 -5.62
C ALA A 23 3.63 7.31 -5.94
N GLY A 24 3.75 6.46 -4.93
CA GLY A 24 4.16 5.06 -5.09
C GLY A 24 3.14 4.24 -5.86
N GLN A 25 1.83 4.49 -5.70
CA GLN A 25 0.81 3.82 -6.52
C GLN A 25 0.83 4.31 -7.97
N ALA A 26 1.07 5.60 -8.19
CA ALA A 26 1.22 6.15 -9.55
C ALA A 26 2.43 5.54 -10.27
N ILE A 27 3.56 5.40 -9.59
CA ILE A 27 4.76 4.73 -10.13
C ILE A 27 4.50 3.25 -10.38
N GLN A 28 3.80 2.55 -9.47
CA GLN A 28 3.45 1.14 -9.65
C GLN A 28 2.61 0.91 -10.92
N ASN A 29 1.61 1.76 -11.14
CA ASN A 29 0.78 1.71 -12.33
C ASN A 29 1.58 2.05 -13.59
N MET A 30 2.50 3.01 -13.51
CA MET A 30 3.39 3.35 -14.62
C MET A 30 4.32 2.18 -14.96
N ASN A 31 4.93 1.54 -13.97
CA ASN A 31 5.78 0.36 -14.17
C ASN A 31 5.01 -0.75 -14.88
N PHE A 32 3.77 -1.02 -14.45
CA PHE A 32 2.90 -1.99 -15.10
C PHE A 32 2.64 -1.65 -16.58
N ILE A 33 2.27 -0.40 -16.89
CA ILE A 33 2.00 0.04 -18.28
C ILE A 33 3.27 -0.01 -19.13
N ALA A 34 4.42 0.28 -18.55
CA ALA A 34 5.71 0.31 -19.22
C ALA A 34 6.39 -1.08 -19.33
N ASN A 35 5.75 -2.15 -18.86
CA ASN A 35 6.32 -3.50 -18.75
C ASN A 35 7.62 -3.57 -17.91
N PHE A 36 7.75 -2.70 -16.91
CA PHE A 36 8.75 -2.82 -15.85
C PHE A 36 8.22 -3.70 -14.71
N ALA A 37 9.09 -4.12 -13.80
CA ALA A 37 8.61 -4.81 -12.61
C ALA A 37 7.85 -3.80 -11.74
N GLU A 38 6.67 -4.15 -11.24
CA GLU A 38 5.85 -3.23 -10.43
C GLU A 38 6.60 -2.66 -9.21
N SER A 39 7.55 -3.41 -8.65
CA SER A 39 8.38 -3.00 -7.51
C SER A 39 9.52 -2.04 -7.86
N ASP A 40 9.81 -1.79 -9.13
CA ASP A 40 10.94 -0.96 -9.56
C ASP A 40 10.81 0.47 -9.00
N GLY A 41 11.86 0.94 -8.33
CA GLY A 41 11.88 2.27 -7.69
C GLY A 41 11.02 2.40 -6.42
N LEU A 42 10.36 1.32 -5.96
CA LEU A 42 9.46 1.31 -4.80
C LEU A 42 9.95 0.48 -3.62
N ASN A 43 11.18 -0.02 -3.69
CA ASN A 43 11.86 -0.71 -2.59
C ASN A 43 12.30 0.31 -1.53
N PHE A 44 11.34 0.95 -0.86
CA PHE A 44 11.61 1.90 0.20
C PHE A 44 11.79 1.14 1.52
N ILE A 45 12.92 1.34 2.20
CA ILE A 45 13.10 0.92 3.59
C ILE A 45 12.46 2.02 4.46
N PRO A 46 11.50 1.69 5.35
CA PRO A 46 10.94 2.66 6.28
C PRO A 46 12.07 3.35 7.06
N VAL A 47 12.08 4.68 7.10
CA VAL A 47 13.00 5.41 7.95
C VAL A 47 12.52 5.24 9.39
N TYR A 48 13.23 4.42 10.15
CA TYR A 48 13.02 4.15 11.57
C TYR A 48 14.25 4.63 12.35
N PRO A 49 14.10 5.25 13.54
CA PRO A 49 15.24 5.59 14.40
C PRO A 49 15.98 4.36 14.95
#